data_AF-A0A7M2Y7Q2-F1
#
_entry.id   AF-A0A7M2Y7Q2-F1
#
_cell.length_a   1.000
_cell.length_b   1.000
_cell.length_c   1.000
_cell.angle_alpha   90.00
_cell.angle_beta   90.00
_cell.angle_gamma   90.00
#
_symmetry.space_group_name_H-M   'P 1'
#
loop_
_entity.id
_entity.type
_entity.pdbx_description
1 polymer ?
#
loop_
_entity_poly.entity_id
_entity_poly.type
_entity_poly.pdbx_seq_one_letter_code
_entity_poly.pdbx_strand_id
1 'polypeptide(L)'
;MYIPFIISEIKIKEIGQKDYQLVVTLDNGKVFHHQFRDEELFMKAQSAKYQTDLRNIFREQINDMVASNPAYLYHYTICELFNISFGHILEEPLDDLYSESMKLIRICADEKNIQFDGYFRERWEQSADTIINFDEEYFEDADKRDLHVFLSAMVDDEIFGFLKYVFKILEHKQITREFVEEKIKYLTKVKGIKF
;
A
#
# COMPACT_ATOMS: atom_id res chain seq x y z
N MET A 1 9.67 -0.27 -12.65
CA MET A 1 8.91 -0.05 -11.40
C MET A 1 7.42 -0.07 -11.76
N TYR A 2 6.69 -1.14 -11.38
CA TYR A 2 5.26 -1.26 -11.66
C TYR A 2 4.50 -0.79 -10.42
N ILE A 3 4.07 0.46 -10.43
CA ILE A 3 3.22 1.00 -9.38
C ILE A 3 1.79 0.54 -9.69
N PRO A 4 1.14 -0.27 -8.84
CA PRO A 4 -0.22 -0.74 -9.09
C PRO A 4 -1.22 0.39 -8.81
N PHE A 5 -1.29 1.35 -9.73
CA PHE A 5 -2.42 2.27 -9.77
C PHE A 5 -3.67 1.45 -10.06
N ILE A 6 -4.68 1.58 -9.18
CA ILE A 6 -6.00 1.03 -9.46
C ILE A 6 -6.68 2.00 -10.44
N ILE A 7 -6.74 1.55 -11.69
CA ILE A 7 -7.35 2.27 -12.80
C ILE A 7 -8.84 1.92 -12.78
N SER A 8 -9.69 2.91 -12.52
CA SER A 8 -11.14 2.76 -12.59
C SER A 8 -11.62 2.73 -14.03
N GLU A 9 -10.97 3.51 -14.91
CA GLU A 9 -11.43 3.67 -16.28
C GLU A 9 -10.30 4.08 -17.24
N ILE A 10 -10.29 3.49 -18.43
CA ILE A 10 -9.50 3.94 -19.58
C ILE A 10 -10.47 4.31 -20.69
N LYS A 11 -10.27 5.50 -21.27
CA LYS A 11 -11.04 6.04 -22.39
C LYS A 11 -10.09 6.54 -23.48
N ILE A 12 -10.55 6.44 -24.72
CA ILE A 12 -9.87 6.98 -25.89
C ILE A 12 -10.83 7.95 -26.58
N LYS A 13 -10.34 9.10 -27.00
CA LYS A 13 -11.15 10.12 -27.69
C LYS A 13 -10.37 10.71 -28.85
N GLU A 14 -11.06 11.00 -29.95
CA GLU A 14 -10.54 11.89 -30.99
C GLU A 14 -10.79 13.34 -30.54
N ILE A 15 -9.76 14.17 -30.55
CA ILE A 15 -9.80 15.56 -30.06
C ILE A 15 -9.49 16.58 -31.16
N GLY A 16 -9.09 16.12 -32.35
CA GLY A 16 -8.80 16.93 -33.51
C GLY A 16 -8.47 16.06 -34.71
N GLN A 17 -8.21 16.68 -35.86
CA GLN A 17 -7.90 15.95 -37.08
C GLN A 17 -6.56 15.21 -36.92
N LYS A 18 -6.62 13.88 -36.77
CA LYS A 18 -5.47 13.00 -36.44
C LYS A 18 -4.81 13.27 -35.10
N ASP A 19 -5.54 13.91 -34.17
CA ASP A 19 -5.11 14.10 -32.79
C ASP A 19 -6.02 13.29 -31.87
N TYR A 20 -5.44 12.36 -31.12
CA TYR A 20 -6.15 11.45 -30.23
C TYR A 20 -5.69 11.65 -28.78
N GLN A 21 -6.55 11.25 -27.85
CA GLN A 21 -6.30 11.36 -26.43
C GLN A 21 -6.64 10.06 -25.71
N LEU A 22 -5.67 9.53 -24.99
CA LEU A 22 -5.84 8.55 -23.93
C LEU A 22 -6.21 9.28 -22.63
N VAL A 23 -7.29 8.83 -22.00
CA VAL A 23 -7.76 9.32 -20.71
C VAL A 23 -7.75 8.17 -19.72
N VAL A 24 -7.00 8.30 -18.63
CA VAL A 24 -6.88 7.27 -17.58
C VAL A 24 -7.44 7.84 -16.29
N THR A 25 -8.52 7.28 -15.79
CA THR A 25 -9.12 7.62 -14.51
C THR A 25 -8.71 6.58 -13.47
N LEU A 26 -8.33 7.05 -12.30
CA LEU A 26 -8.00 6.23 -11.14
C LEU A 26 -9.22 6.06 -10.24
N ASP A 27 -9.18 5.08 -9.33
CA ASP A 27 -10.27 4.84 -8.36
C ASP A 27 -10.51 6.04 -7.42
N ASN A 28 -9.47 6.83 -7.12
CA ASN A 28 -9.58 8.07 -6.35
C ASN A 28 -10.13 9.26 -7.16
N GLY A 29 -10.61 9.03 -8.39
CA GLY A 29 -11.24 10.05 -9.24
C GLY A 29 -10.27 10.94 -10.02
N LYS A 30 -8.95 10.74 -9.88
CA LYS A 30 -7.95 11.49 -10.66
C LYS A 30 -7.95 11.07 -12.12
N VAL A 31 -7.76 12.03 -13.02
CA VAL A 31 -7.81 11.84 -14.46
C VAL A 31 -6.50 12.29 -15.10
N PHE A 32 -5.90 11.41 -15.88
CA PHE A 32 -4.72 11.71 -16.69
C PHE A 32 -5.05 11.75 -18.16
N HIS A 33 -4.31 12.57 -18.89
CA HIS A 33 -4.47 12.74 -20.32
C HIS A 33 -3.13 12.54 -21.02
N HIS A 34 -3.12 11.75 -22.08
CA HIS A 34 -1.96 11.59 -22.96
C HIS A 34 -2.40 11.74 -24.41
N GLN A 35 -1.78 12.68 -25.12
CA GLN A 35 -2.06 12.93 -26.52
C GLN A 35 -1.15 12.09 -27.41
N PHE A 36 -1.72 11.51 -28.47
CA PHE A 36 -0.99 10.73 -29.46
C PHE A 36 -1.58 10.93 -30.86
N ARG A 37 -0.79 10.63 -31.90
CA ARG A 37 -1.14 10.87 -33.32
C ARG A 37 -1.19 9.61 -34.18
N ASP A 38 -1.09 8.45 -33.55
CA ASP A 38 -1.09 7.16 -34.22
C ASP A 38 -2.53 6.69 -34.49
N GLU A 39 -2.95 6.77 -35.75
CA GLU A 39 -4.27 6.38 -36.22
C GLU A 39 -4.49 4.86 -36.16
N GLU A 40 -3.45 4.06 -36.41
CA GLU A 40 -3.54 2.60 -36.32
C GLU A 40 -3.74 2.18 -34.85
N LEU A 41 -2.98 2.80 -33.94
CA LEU A 41 -3.13 2.59 -32.50
C LEU A 41 -4.53 3.02 -32.02
N PHE A 42 -5.06 4.13 -32.52
CA PHE A 42 -6.41 4.60 -32.20
C PHE A 42 -7.48 3.61 -32.67
N MET A 43 -7.39 3.11 -33.90
CA MET A 43 -8.34 2.13 -34.43
C MET A 43 -8.26 0.79 -33.69
N LYS A 44 -7.05 0.34 -33.35
CA LYS A 44 -6.84 -0.84 -32.51
C LYS A 44 -7.48 -0.66 -31.14
N ALA A 45 -7.34 0.51 -30.54
CA ALA A 45 -7.94 0.83 -29.25
C ALA A 45 -9.46 0.90 -29.30
N GLN A 46 -10.05 1.44 -30.37
CA GLN A 46 -11.50 1.43 -30.56
C GLN A 46 -12.09 0.02 -30.71
N SER A 47 -11.29 -0.94 -31.20
CA SER A 47 -11.72 -2.34 -31.32
C SER A 47 -11.70 -3.13 -30.00
N ALA A 48 -11.12 -2.55 -28.93
CA ALA A 48 -11.02 -3.19 -27.63
C ALA A 48 -12.40 -3.39 -26.99
N LYS A 49 -12.63 -4.57 -26.40
CA LYS A 49 -13.91 -4.89 -25.74
C LYS A 49 -13.85 -4.69 -24.23
N TYR A 50 -12.66 -4.80 -23.64
CA TYR A 50 -12.47 -4.76 -22.20
C TYR A 50 -11.40 -3.73 -21.80
N GLN A 51 -11.51 -3.21 -20.57
CA GLN A 51 -10.51 -2.33 -19.95
C GLN A 51 -9.11 -2.97 -19.93
N THR A 52 -9.04 -4.29 -19.74
CA THR A 52 -7.78 -5.06 -19.79
C THR A 52 -7.08 -4.98 -21.14
N ASP A 53 -7.85 -4.93 -22.24
CA ASP A 53 -7.30 -4.83 -23.59
C ASP A 53 -6.68 -3.43 -23.81
N LEU A 54 -7.41 -2.38 -23.40
CA LEU A 54 -6.91 -1.00 -23.44
C LEU A 54 -5.65 -0.83 -22.59
N ARG A 55 -5.64 -1.42 -21.39
CA ARG A 55 -4.48 -1.40 -20.49
C ARG A 55 -3.26 -2.06 -21.15
N ASN A 56 -3.46 -3.16 -21.87
CA ASN A 56 -2.37 -3.84 -22.57
C ASN A 56 -1.88 -3.04 -23.80
N ILE A 57 -2.79 -2.42 -24.55
CA ILE A 57 -2.46 -1.59 -25.72
C ILE A 57 -1.62 -0.37 -25.30
N PHE A 58 -2.01 0.31 -24.21
CA PHE A 58 -1.36 1.54 -23.74
C PHE A 58 -0.45 1.32 -22.53
N ARG A 59 0.06 0.10 -22.32
CA ARG A 59 0.79 -0.25 -21.10
C ARG A 59 1.97 0.70 -20.83
N GLU A 60 2.73 1.02 -21.86
CA GLU A 60 3.89 1.90 -21.75
C GLU A 60 3.48 3.34 -21.44
N GLN A 61 2.52 3.89 -22.19
CA GLN A 61 2.01 5.25 -21.97
C GLN A 61 1.42 5.40 -20.57
N ILE A 62 0.64 4.43 -20.11
CA ILE A 62 0.06 4.42 -18.76
C ILE A 62 1.17 4.42 -17.71
N ASN A 63 2.18 3.56 -17.85
CA ASN A 63 3.30 3.49 -16.91
C ASN A 63 4.12 4.79 -16.90
N ASP A 64 4.34 5.41 -18.06
CA ASP A 64 5.09 6.66 -18.17
C ASP A 64 4.32 7.85 -17.58
N MET A 65 3.01 7.93 -17.85
CA MET A 65 2.12 8.93 -17.25
C MET A 65 2.14 8.84 -15.73
N VAL A 66 2.18 7.63 -15.22
CA VAL A 66 2.29 7.32 -13.81
C VAL A 66 3.66 7.72 -13.24
N ALA A 67 4.75 7.30 -13.88
CA ALA A 67 6.11 7.47 -13.37
C ALA A 67 6.56 8.94 -13.42
N SER A 68 6.10 9.70 -14.41
CA SER A 68 6.38 11.14 -14.56
C SER A 68 5.67 12.03 -13.54
N ASN A 69 4.88 11.44 -12.64
CA ASN A 69 4.05 12.13 -11.67
C ASN A 69 4.43 11.73 -10.22
N PRO A 70 5.64 12.07 -9.74
CA PRO A 70 6.14 11.68 -8.41
C PRO A 70 5.38 12.34 -7.25
N ALA A 71 4.75 13.50 -7.48
CA ALA A 71 3.87 14.16 -6.50
C ALA A 71 2.71 13.25 -6.02
N TYR A 72 2.43 12.16 -6.73
CA TYR A 72 1.31 11.28 -6.44
C TYR A 72 1.68 10.17 -5.48
N LEU A 73 2.97 9.83 -5.30
CA LEU A 73 3.40 9.02 -4.16
C LEU A 73 2.99 9.66 -2.82
N TYR A 74 2.91 11.00 -2.77
CA TYR A 74 2.50 11.75 -1.57
C TYR A 74 0.99 11.81 -1.33
N HIS A 75 0.17 11.31 -2.27
CA HIS A 75 -1.29 11.29 -2.15
C HIS A 75 -1.86 9.91 -1.80
N TYR A 76 -1.05 8.88 -1.93
CA TYR A 76 -1.43 7.54 -1.50
C TYR A 76 -0.95 7.32 -0.09
N THR A 77 -1.77 6.65 0.70
CA THR A 77 -1.37 6.18 2.01
C THR A 77 -0.40 5.00 1.86
N ILE A 78 0.37 4.72 2.90
CA ILE A 78 1.24 3.54 2.97
C ILE A 78 0.46 2.24 2.76
N CYS A 79 -0.79 2.15 3.22
CA CYS A 79 -1.67 1.02 2.87
C CYS A 79 -1.80 0.84 1.35
N GLU A 80 -2.07 1.92 0.62
CA GLU A 80 -2.28 1.88 -0.83
C GLU A 80 -0.99 1.57 -1.60
N LEU A 81 0.17 1.98 -1.05
CA LEU A 81 1.50 1.72 -1.63
C LEU A 81 2.18 0.47 -1.06
N PHE A 82 1.50 -0.34 -0.25
CA PHE A 82 2.13 -1.41 0.54
C PHE A 82 3.03 -2.32 -0.32
N ASN A 83 2.53 -2.80 -1.46
CA ASN A 83 3.28 -3.71 -2.32
C ASN A 83 4.54 -3.09 -2.91
N ILE A 84 4.56 -1.78 -3.13
CA ILE A 84 5.73 -1.07 -3.67
C ILE A 84 6.76 -0.89 -2.58
N SER A 85 6.33 -0.37 -1.42
CA SER A 85 7.20 -0.16 -0.27
C SER A 85 7.81 -1.49 0.20
N PHE A 86 7.00 -2.55 0.26
CA PHE A 86 7.49 -3.89 0.56
C PHE A 86 8.41 -4.43 -0.54
N GLY A 87 8.15 -4.13 -1.80
CA GLY A 87 9.06 -4.44 -2.91
C GLY A 87 10.44 -3.79 -2.75
N HIS A 88 10.49 -2.51 -2.36
CA HIS A 88 11.74 -1.82 -2.08
C HIS A 88 12.50 -2.42 -0.89
N ILE A 89 11.77 -2.77 0.17
CA ILE A 89 12.32 -3.49 1.34
C ILE A 89 12.95 -4.83 0.92
N LEU A 90 12.41 -5.52 -0.09
CA LEU A 90 12.98 -6.78 -0.60
C LEU A 90 14.20 -6.58 -1.52
N GLU A 91 14.21 -5.51 -2.31
CA GLU A 91 15.31 -5.20 -3.24
C GLU A 91 16.56 -4.69 -2.51
N GLU A 92 16.36 -3.85 -1.49
CA GLU A 92 17.40 -3.29 -0.64
C GLU A 92 17.09 -3.62 0.83
N PRO A 93 17.30 -4.89 1.25
CA PRO A 93 16.97 -5.30 2.60
C PRO A 93 17.86 -4.57 3.60
N LEU A 94 17.23 -3.81 4.50
CA LEU A 94 17.85 -3.39 5.76
C LEU A 94 18.13 -4.62 6.64
N ASP A 95 18.92 -4.44 7.70
CA ASP A 95 19.44 -5.54 8.55
C ASP A 95 18.35 -6.48 9.13
N ASP A 96 17.10 -6.02 9.29
CA ASP A 96 15.97 -6.85 9.72
C ASP A 96 14.73 -6.67 8.83
N LEU A 97 14.64 -7.52 7.80
CA LEU A 97 13.56 -7.57 6.83
C LEU A 97 12.18 -7.81 7.47
N TYR A 98 12.11 -8.62 8.52
CA TYR A 98 10.85 -8.87 9.23
C TYR A 98 10.40 -7.61 9.97
N SER A 99 11.31 -6.99 10.72
CA SER A 99 11.06 -5.76 11.45
C SER A 99 10.54 -4.64 10.56
N GLU A 100 11.18 -4.40 9.41
CA GLU A 100 10.74 -3.37 8.45
C GLU A 100 9.38 -3.68 7.83
N SER A 101 9.12 -4.95 7.53
CA SER A 101 7.82 -5.39 7.04
C SER A 101 6.70 -5.15 8.06
N MET A 102 6.97 -5.48 9.33
CA MET A 102 6.02 -5.28 10.42
C MET A 102 5.79 -3.79 10.69
N LYS A 103 6.83 -2.95 10.60
CA LYS A 103 6.70 -1.48 10.68
C LYS A 103 5.81 -0.94 9.57
N LEU A 104 5.98 -1.42 8.33
CA LEU A 104 5.15 -1.00 7.20
C LEU A 104 3.67 -1.35 7.42
N ILE A 105 3.37 -2.56 7.91
CA ILE A 105 2.00 -2.96 8.24
C ILE A 105 1.44 -2.10 9.38
N ARG A 106 2.25 -1.81 10.41
CA ARG A 106 1.85 -0.94 11.52
C ARG A 106 1.43 0.45 11.02
N ILE A 107 2.23 1.08 10.15
CA ILE A 107 1.91 2.39 9.59
C ILE A 107 0.56 2.36 8.86
N CYS A 108 0.26 1.28 8.13
CA CYS A 108 -1.06 1.13 7.52
C CYS A 108 -2.20 1.03 8.56
N ALA A 109 -2.00 0.30 9.65
CA ALA A 109 -2.96 0.27 10.76
C ALA A 109 -3.19 1.67 11.37
N ASP A 110 -2.12 2.46 11.51
CA ASP A 110 -2.15 3.82 12.02
C ASP A 110 -2.96 4.74 11.08
N GLU A 111 -2.75 4.67 9.76
CA GLU A 111 -3.51 5.42 8.74
C GLU A 111 -5.00 5.10 8.75
N LYS A 112 -5.35 3.84 9.04
CA LYS A 112 -6.72 3.36 9.19
C LYS A 112 -7.35 3.71 10.55
N ASN A 113 -6.61 4.38 11.44
CA ASN A 113 -7.01 4.73 12.80
C ASN A 113 -7.36 3.49 13.67
N ILE A 114 -6.67 2.37 13.44
CA ILE A 114 -6.83 1.17 14.24
C ILE A 114 -5.92 1.27 15.46
N GLN A 115 -6.53 1.39 16.63
CA GLN A 115 -5.82 1.56 17.90
C GLN A 115 -6.39 0.66 18.98
N PHE A 116 -5.52 0.27 19.90
CA PHE A 116 -5.84 -0.55 21.07
C PHE A 116 -5.33 0.18 22.31
N ASP A 117 -6.18 0.38 23.31
CA ASP A 117 -5.85 0.99 24.60
C ASP A 117 -5.05 2.31 24.54
N GLY A 118 -5.31 3.16 23.54
CA GLY A 118 -4.64 4.47 23.38
C GLY A 118 -3.15 4.39 23.00
N TYR A 119 -2.69 3.20 22.58
CA TYR A 119 -1.28 2.86 22.38
C TYR A 119 -0.48 3.87 21.56
N PHE A 120 -1.05 4.39 20.47
CA PHE A 120 -0.26 5.13 19.49
C PHE A 120 -0.72 6.57 19.32
N ARG A 121 -1.96 6.81 18.87
CA ARG A 121 -2.41 8.14 18.50
C ARG A 121 -2.55 9.08 19.70
N GLU A 122 -3.21 8.65 20.76
CA GLU A 122 -3.42 9.49 21.95
C GLU A 122 -2.08 9.87 22.61
N ARG A 123 -1.11 8.95 22.65
CA ARG A 123 0.24 9.25 23.16
C ARG A 123 1.08 10.06 22.18
N TRP A 124 0.97 9.80 20.88
CA TRP A 124 1.68 10.58 19.86
C TRP A 124 1.17 12.03 19.79
N GLU A 125 -0.14 12.25 19.81
CA GLU A 125 -0.76 13.58 19.86
C GLU A 125 -0.37 14.32 21.15
N GLN A 126 -0.28 13.63 22.30
CA GLN A 126 0.20 14.20 23.55
C GLN A 126 1.72 14.51 23.54
N SER A 127 2.53 13.67 22.88
CA SER A 127 3.99 13.84 22.76
C SER A 127 4.39 14.83 21.66
N ALA A 128 3.58 15.02 20.61
CA ALA A 128 3.84 15.98 19.54
C ALA A 128 3.81 17.43 20.05
N ASP A 129 2.97 17.70 21.06
CA ASP A 129 2.93 18.98 21.76
C ASP A 129 4.05 19.16 22.81
N THR A 130 4.81 18.10 23.12
CA THR A 130 5.92 18.13 24.07
C THR A 130 7.11 17.29 23.58
N ILE A 131 7.97 17.86 22.73
CA ILE A 131 9.22 17.26 22.19
C ILE A 131 10.10 16.59 23.28
N ILE A 132 9.96 17.03 24.54
CA ILE A 132 10.74 16.56 25.70
C ILE A 132 10.26 15.19 26.22
N ASN A 133 9.07 14.72 25.86
CA ASN A 133 8.46 13.46 26.35
C ASN A 133 8.21 12.43 25.23
N PHE A 134 8.96 12.49 24.14
CA PHE A 134 8.89 11.49 23.08
C PHE A 134 9.58 10.20 23.56
N ASP A 135 8.79 9.22 23.98
CA ASP A 135 9.28 7.92 24.46
C ASP A 135 9.66 7.03 23.27
N GLU A 136 10.82 7.30 22.70
CA GLU A 136 11.38 6.58 21.55
C GLU A 136 11.49 5.07 21.82
N GLU A 137 11.90 4.69 23.04
CA GLU A 137 11.97 3.28 23.47
C GLU A 137 10.60 2.59 23.47
N TYR A 138 9.52 3.30 23.84
CA TYR A 138 8.15 2.77 23.79
C TYR A 138 7.66 2.52 22.37
N PHE A 139 8.09 3.33 21.40
CA PHE A 139 7.72 3.19 19.99
C PHE A 139 8.63 2.23 19.20
N GLU A 140 9.82 1.92 19.72
CA GLU A 140 10.78 0.97 19.15
C GLU A 140 10.63 -0.47 19.66
N ASP A 141 9.78 -0.71 20.68
CA ASP A 141 9.51 -2.05 21.20
C ASP A 141 8.89 -2.96 20.13
N ALA A 142 9.71 -3.89 19.64
CA ALA A 142 9.32 -4.85 18.60
C ALA A 142 8.15 -5.73 19.01
N ASP A 143 8.05 -6.13 20.28
CA ASP A 143 6.96 -6.98 20.75
C ASP A 143 5.62 -6.25 20.77
N LYS A 144 5.63 -4.97 21.17
CA LYS A 144 4.42 -4.16 21.15
C LYS A 144 4.01 -3.79 19.73
N ARG A 145 4.97 -3.48 18.85
CA ARG A 145 4.70 -3.32 17.41
C ARG A 145 4.03 -4.57 16.85
N ASP A 146 4.61 -5.73 17.10
CA ASP A 146 4.10 -6.99 16.57
C ASP A 146 2.71 -7.30 17.15
N LEU A 147 2.49 -7.04 18.44
CA LEU A 147 1.18 -7.18 19.06
C LEU A 147 0.14 -6.28 18.39
N HIS A 148 0.50 -5.02 18.10
CA HIS A 148 -0.40 -4.06 17.43
C HIS A 148 -0.75 -4.51 16.02
N VAL A 149 0.23 -4.98 15.25
CA VAL A 149 0.01 -5.55 13.91
C VAL A 149 -0.89 -6.78 13.96
N PHE A 150 -0.65 -7.71 14.88
CA PHE A 150 -1.46 -8.92 15.00
C PHE A 150 -2.91 -8.62 15.41
N LEU A 151 -3.11 -7.71 16.37
CA LEU A 151 -4.45 -7.29 16.76
C LEU A 151 -5.17 -6.54 15.62
N SER A 152 -4.45 -5.69 14.87
CA SER A 152 -4.99 -5.00 13.69
C SER A 152 -5.43 -6.00 12.60
N ALA A 153 -4.61 -7.02 12.34
CA ALA A 153 -4.95 -8.09 11.41
C ALA A 153 -6.17 -8.90 11.84
N MET A 154 -6.51 -8.95 13.14
CA MET A 154 -7.73 -9.62 13.59
C MET A 154 -9.01 -8.84 13.28
N VAL A 155 -8.92 -7.52 13.06
CA VAL A 155 -10.09 -6.64 12.86
C VAL A 155 -10.18 -6.01 11.47
N ASP A 156 -9.11 -6.05 10.67
CA ASP A 156 -9.06 -5.53 9.30
C ASP A 156 -8.52 -6.59 8.31
N ASP A 157 -9.33 -6.92 7.30
CA ASP A 157 -9.01 -7.96 6.30
C ASP A 157 -7.86 -7.57 5.37
N GLU A 158 -7.67 -6.28 5.09
CA GLU A 158 -6.58 -5.79 4.24
C GLU A 158 -5.24 -5.92 4.96
N ILE A 159 -5.19 -5.52 6.24
CA ILE A 159 -4.02 -5.71 7.10
C ILE A 159 -3.70 -7.19 7.27
N PHE A 160 -4.72 -8.05 7.44
CA PHE A 160 -4.49 -9.50 7.44
C PHE A 160 -3.93 -9.99 6.10
N GLY A 161 -4.40 -9.43 4.98
CA GLY A 161 -3.85 -9.67 3.65
C GLY A 161 -2.36 -9.33 3.54
N PHE A 162 -1.95 -8.16 4.03
CA PHE A 162 -0.56 -7.73 4.07
C PHE A 162 0.30 -8.65 4.94
N LEU A 163 -0.18 -9.00 6.14
CA LEU A 163 0.51 -9.91 7.03
C LEU A 163 0.70 -11.29 6.40
N LYS A 164 -0.35 -11.84 5.75
CA LYS A 164 -0.25 -13.08 4.99
C LYS A 164 0.78 -13.01 3.88
N TYR A 165 0.83 -11.88 3.17
CA TYR A 165 1.78 -11.69 2.08
C TYR A 165 3.22 -11.68 2.60
N VAL A 166 3.50 -10.93 3.68
CA VAL A 166 4.81 -10.89 4.35
C VAL A 166 5.24 -12.29 4.79
N PHE A 167 4.40 -13.02 5.55
CA PHE A 167 4.74 -14.38 6.01
C PHE A 167 4.96 -15.38 4.86
N LYS A 168 4.21 -15.24 3.77
CA LYS A 168 4.39 -16.07 2.58
C LYS A 168 5.74 -15.82 1.90
N ILE A 169 6.21 -14.57 1.88
CA ILE A 169 7.48 -14.20 1.25
C ILE A 169 8.65 -14.52 2.17
N LEU A 170 8.58 -14.14 3.44
CA LEU A 170 9.70 -14.26 4.38
C LEU A 170 9.87 -15.67 4.96
N GLU A 171 8.76 -16.34 5.30
CA GLU A 171 8.79 -17.64 5.97
C GLU A 171 8.29 -18.78 5.10
N HIS A 172 7.86 -18.50 3.86
CA HIS A 172 7.18 -19.47 3.00
C HIS A 172 5.95 -20.11 3.66
N LYS A 173 5.29 -19.39 4.57
CA LYS A 173 4.12 -19.87 5.32
C LYS A 173 2.84 -19.20 4.88
N GLN A 174 1.80 -20.01 4.73
CA GLN A 174 0.42 -19.52 4.68
C GLN A 174 -0.10 -19.45 6.11
N ILE A 175 -0.41 -18.25 6.59
CA ILE A 175 -0.96 -18.05 7.93
C ILE A 175 -2.49 -17.95 7.88
N THR A 176 -3.12 -18.37 8.97
CA THR A 176 -4.57 -18.27 9.21
C THR A 176 -4.85 -17.32 10.37
N ARG A 177 -6.12 -17.04 10.65
CA ARG A 177 -6.48 -16.20 11.82
C ARG A 177 -6.12 -16.91 13.13
N GLU A 178 -6.25 -18.23 13.18
CA GLU A 178 -5.84 -19.04 14.34
C GLU A 178 -4.35 -18.89 14.65
N PHE A 179 -3.50 -18.86 13.62
CA PHE A 179 -2.07 -18.57 13.80
C PHE A 179 -1.84 -17.19 14.42
N VAL A 180 -2.57 -16.16 13.97
CA VAL A 180 -2.47 -14.81 14.52
C VAL A 180 -2.94 -14.78 15.99
N GLU A 181 -4.02 -15.49 16.32
CA GLU A 181 -4.48 -15.64 17.71
C GLU A 181 -3.44 -16.29 18.61
N GLU A 182 -2.73 -17.31 18.13
CA GLU A 182 -1.64 -17.94 18.88
C GLU A 182 -0.49 -16.97 19.14
N LYS A 183 -0.13 -16.14 18.15
CA LYS A 183 0.89 -15.09 18.33
C LYS A 183 0.45 -14.04 19.35
N ILE A 184 -0.80 -13.59 19.31
CA ILE A 184 -1.36 -12.66 20.30
C ILE A 184 -1.33 -13.28 21.71
N LYS A 185 -1.75 -14.55 21.84
CA LYS A 185 -1.70 -15.28 23.13
C LYS A 185 -0.28 -15.38 23.66
N TYR A 186 0.69 -15.68 22.80
CA TYR A 186 2.09 -15.74 23.19
C TYR A 186 2.59 -14.39 23.73
N LEU A 187 2.37 -13.30 22.99
CA LEU A 187 2.81 -11.97 23.41
C LEU A 187 2.14 -11.52 24.73
N THR A 188 0.83 -11.72 24.85
CA THR A 188 0.07 -11.22 26.01
C THR A 188 0.13 -12.11 27.25
N LYS A 189 0.16 -13.44 27.08
CA LYS A 189 0.11 -14.40 28.19
C LYS A 189 1.47 -14.94 28.59
N VAL A 190 2.40 -15.08 27.64
CA VAL A 190 3.74 -15.61 27.92
C VAL A 190 4.73 -14.49 28.16
N LYS A 191 4.80 -13.51 27.25
CA LYS A 191 5.71 -12.36 27.38
C LYS A 191 5.15 -11.23 28.24
N GLY A 192 3.84 -11.24 28.51
CA GLY A 192 3.19 -10.24 29.37
C GLY A 192 3.08 -8.86 28.75
N ILE A 193 3.18 -8.76 27.42
CA ILE A 193 3.14 -7.50 26.67
C ILE A 193 1.73 -6.91 26.75
N LYS A 194 1.69 -5.59 26.97
CA LYS A 194 0.47 -4.77 27.08
C LYS A 194 0.75 -3.40 26.48
N PHE A 195 -0.32 -2.71 26.10
CA PHE A 195 -0.29 -1.31 25.68
C PHE A 195 -0.39 -0.36 26.87
#